data_AF-A0A957J9N8-F1
#
_entry.id   AF-A0A957J9N8-F1
#
_cell.length_a   1.000
_cell.length_b   1.000
_cell.length_c   1.000
_cell.angle_alpha   90.00
_cell.angle_beta   90.00
_cell.angle_gamma   90.00
#
_symmetry.space_group_name_H-M   'P 1'
#
loop_
_entity.id
_entity.type
_entity.pdbx_description
1 polymer ?
#
loop_
_entity_poly.entity_id
_entity_poly.type
_entity_poly.pdbx_seq_one_letter_code
_entity_poly.pdbx_strand_id
1 'polypeptide(L)'
;SPRTITIGRVDDIFAQNYFDEPEDAARDYVNKHLATYQLNPGVDYWEGWNEPDPNLENMSWYGRFESERIRQLAMHNLNGAIGGFATGVPELDEFYLFLPAIDTALQYGGILTLHEYGAPELTYLYGSPLPGQPAYPDRGALKFRYRWFYEDILIPANMTIPLAITEAGVDGIIGGRPGPDGKGWRDFGSYWVQQGWGETATQAFVNQLAWYDVGVRQDGYVIGFTVFTAGGIGQWGSYDVNPILPELTGYVVGQQ
;
A
#
# COMPACT_ATOMS: atom_id res chain seq x y z
N SER A 1 -13.87 -6.86 15.46
CA SER A 1 -14.44 -5.51 15.62
C SER A 1 -15.41 -5.29 14.47
N PRO A 2 -16.63 -4.74 14.69
CA PRO A 2 -17.63 -4.59 13.62
C PRO A 2 -17.28 -3.55 12.54
N ARG A 3 -16.12 -2.86 12.67
CA ARG A 3 -15.59 -1.88 11.72
C ARG A 3 -14.25 -2.30 11.10
N THR A 4 -13.80 -3.53 11.32
CA THR A 4 -12.56 -4.04 10.71
C THR A 4 -12.83 -4.32 9.24
N ILE A 5 -12.00 -3.75 8.36
CA ILE A 5 -11.94 -4.11 6.94
C ILE A 5 -10.83 -5.12 6.77
N THR A 6 -11.14 -6.24 6.12
CA THR A 6 -10.21 -7.33 5.82
C THR A 6 -9.92 -7.31 4.32
N ILE A 7 -8.64 -7.13 3.99
CA ILE A 7 -8.16 -7.22 2.60
C ILE A 7 -7.38 -8.52 2.47
N GLY A 8 -7.79 -9.36 1.53
CA GLY A 8 -7.18 -10.66 1.27
C GLY A 8 -6.38 -10.63 -0.02
N ARG A 9 -5.22 -11.29 0.01
CA ARG A 9 -4.42 -11.59 -1.18
C ARG A 9 -4.15 -13.08 -1.21
N VAL A 10 -4.23 -13.69 -2.38
CA VAL A 10 -3.78 -15.07 -2.57
C VAL A 10 -2.36 -15.01 -3.07
N ASP A 11 -1.42 -15.54 -2.29
CA ASP A 11 -0.02 -15.62 -2.70
C ASP A 11 0.10 -16.54 -3.91
N ASP A 12 0.34 -15.93 -5.06
CA ASP A 12 0.49 -16.62 -6.32
C ASP A 12 1.90 -16.43 -6.84
N ILE A 13 2.57 -17.53 -7.14
CA ILE A 13 4.00 -17.55 -7.53
C ILE A 13 4.16 -17.33 -9.04
N PHE A 14 3.12 -16.87 -9.73
CA PHE A 14 3.20 -16.62 -11.16
C PHE A 14 3.93 -15.31 -11.44
N ALA A 15 4.73 -15.32 -12.49
CA ALA A 15 5.36 -14.12 -12.99
C ALA A 15 4.26 -13.15 -13.43
N GLN A 16 4.32 -11.92 -12.91
CA GLN A 16 3.56 -10.81 -13.48
C GLN A 16 3.99 -10.66 -14.94
N ASN A 17 3.08 -10.92 -15.87
CA ASN A 17 3.36 -10.98 -17.29
C ASN A 17 2.39 -10.08 -18.06
N TYR A 18 2.93 -9.36 -19.05
CA TYR A 18 2.18 -8.31 -19.76
C TYR A 18 2.00 -8.64 -21.26
N PHE A 19 2.03 -9.94 -21.61
CA PHE A 19 2.11 -10.39 -23.01
C PHE A 19 0.77 -10.80 -23.64
N ASP A 20 -0.14 -11.39 -22.86
CA ASP A 20 -1.42 -11.89 -23.37
C ASP A 20 -2.48 -10.78 -23.42
N GLU A 21 -3.70 -11.08 -23.86
CA GLU A 21 -4.78 -10.09 -23.79
C GLU A 21 -5.16 -9.84 -22.31
N PRO A 22 -5.11 -8.59 -21.81
CA PRO A 22 -5.25 -8.32 -20.38
C PRO A 22 -6.58 -8.76 -19.79
N GLU A 23 -7.66 -8.68 -20.57
CA GLU A 23 -8.99 -9.12 -20.14
C GLU A 23 -9.10 -10.65 -20.04
N ASP A 24 -8.44 -11.40 -20.93
CA ASP A 24 -8.37 -12.86 -20.83
C ASP A 24 -7.55 -13.26 -19.60
N ALA A 25 -6.39 -12.63 -19.40
CA ALA A 25 -5.56 -12.87 -18.22
C ALA A 25 -6.30 -12.57 -16.90
N ALA A 26 -7.09 -11.49 -16.86
CA ALA A 26 -7.90 -11.14 -15.69
C ALA A 26 -9.00 -12.17 -15.40
N ARG A 27 -9.69 -12.66 -16.44
CA ARG A 27 -10.69 -13.73 -16.31
C ARG A 27 -10.06 -15.01 -15.77
N ASP A 28 -8.92 -15.40 -16.32
CA ASP A 28 -8.21 -16.60 -15.88
C ASP A 28 -7.73 -16.47 -14.43
N TYR A 29 -7.23 -15.29 -14.06
CA TYR A 29 -6.84 -14.97 -12.69
C TYR A 29 -8.02 -15.13 -11.70
N VAL A 30 -9.17 -14.51 -11.99
CA VAL A 30 -10.35 -14.63 -11.11
C VAL A 30 -10.87 -16.05 -11.06
N ASN A 31 -11.01 -16.72 -12.21
CA ASN A 31 -11.48 -18.11 -12.28
C ASN A 31 -10.62 -19.06 -11.45
N LYS A 32 -9.30 -18.88 -11.51
CA LYS A 32 -8.34 -19.66 -10.75
C LYS A 32 -8.52 -19.50 -9.24
N HIS A 33 -8.77 -18.28 -8.77
CA HIS A 33 -8.85 -17.98 -7.33
C HIS A 33 -10.28 -17.98 -6.77
N LEU A 34 -11.31 -18.09 -7.62
CA LEU A 34 -12.71 -17.98 -7.24
C LEU A 34 -13.11 -18.92 -6.10
N ALA A 35 -12.67 -20.17 -6.13
CA ALA A 35 -12.96 -21.13 -5.07
C ALA A 35 -12.41 -20.66 -3.71
N THR A 36 -11.18 -20.14 -3.69
CA THR A 36 -10.58 -19.55 -2.48
C THR A 36 -11.37 -18.34 -2.02
N TYR A 37 -11.76 -17.45 -2.93
CA TYR A 37 -12.53 -16.26 -2.58
C TYR A 37 -13.87 -16.63 -1.92
N GLN A 38 -14.60 -17.59 -2.48
CA GLN A 38 -15.89 -18.05 -1.97
C GLN A 38 -15.78 -18.78 -0.61
N LEU A 39 -14.67 -19.47 -0.36
CA LEU A 39 -14.41 -20.15 0.92
C LEU A 39 -14.01 -19.18 2.04
N ASN A 40 -13.72 -17.91 1.73
CA ASN A 40 -13.26 -16.91 2.68
C ASN A 40 -14.20 -15.68 2.71
N PRO A 41 -15.48 -15.84 3.13
CA PRO A 41 -16.47 -14.76 3.12
C PRO A 41 -16.20 -13.63 4.14
N GLY A 42 -15.18 -13.78 4.98
CA GLY A 42 -14.73 -12.73 5.90
C GLY A 42 -13.77 -11.71 5.27
N VAL A 43 -13.41 -11.88 3.99
CA VAL A 43 -12.59 -10.92 3.24
C VAL A 43 -13.51 -9.92 2.54
N ASP A 44 -13.31 -8.64 2.84
CA ASP A 44 -14.12 -7.54 2.30
C ASP A 44 -13.67 -7.14 0.88
N TYR A 45 -12.36 -7.17 0.61
CA TYR A 45 -11.75 -6.87 -0.70
C TYR A 45 -10.63 -7.84 -1.04
N TRP A 46 -10.55 -8.24 -2.31
CA TRP A 46 -9.46 -9.08 -2.84
C TRP A 46 -8.46 -8.27 -3.65
N GLU A 47 -7.20 -8.26 -3.21
CA GLU A 47 -6.07 -7.76 -4.00
C GLU A 47 -5.73 -8.70 -5.17
N GLY A 48 -5.13 -8.11 -6.21
CA GLY A 48 -4.51 -8.82 -7.33
C GLY A 48 -3.03 -9.09 -7.07
N TRP A 49 -2.18 -8.66 -8.00
CA TRP A 49 -0.73 -8.85 -7.92
C TRP A 49 -0.10 -8.03 -6.77
N ASN A 50 0.89 -8.63 -6.10
CA ASN A 50 1.70 -7.96 -5.08
C ASN A 50 2.82 -7.13 -5.72
N GLU A 51 2.87 -5.84 -5.42
CA GLU A 51 3.96 -4.94 -5.82
C GLU A 51 4.26 -4.94 -7.33
N PRO A 52 3.26 -4.80 -8.22
CA PRO A 52 3.56 -4.61 -9.62
C PRO A 52 4.23 -3.25 -9.85
N ASP A 53 5.22 -3.26 -10.73
CA ASP A 53 5.83 -2.07 -11.34
C ASP A 53 5.75 -2.22 -12.88
N PRO A 54 4.58 -1.92 -13.48
CA PRO A 54 4.34 -2.16 -14.89
C PRO A 54 5.17 -1.26 -15.81
N ASN A 55 5.68 -0.14 -15.30
CA ASN A 55 6.24 0.99 -16.04
C ASN A 55 5.31 1.58 -17.13
N LEU A 56 5.74 2.65 -17.81
CA LEU A 56 4.98 3.29 -18.89
C LEU A 56 4.53 2.36 -20.02
N GLU A 57 5.32 1.34 -20.37
CA GLU A 57 5.01 0.41 -21.47
C GLU A 57 3.82 -0.49 -21.13
N ASN A 58 3.79 -1.02 -19.90
CA ASN A 58 2.78 -2.01 -19.52
C ASN A 58 1.66 -1.46 -18.65
N MET A 59 1.71 -0.19 -18.22
CA MET A 59 0.66 0.36 -17.34
C MET A 59 -0.73 0.36 -17.98
N SER A 60 -0.83 0.60 -19.30
CA SER A 60 -2.11 0.51 -20.02
C SER A 60 -2.65 -0.93 -20.03
N TRP A 61 -1.75 -1.92 -20.16
CA TRP A 61 -2.12 -3.32 -20.04
C TRP A 61 -2.63 -3.63 -18.63
N TYR A 62 -1.89 -3.19 -17.60
CA TYR A 62 -2.25 -3.43 -16.21
C TYR A 62 -3.56 -2.77 -15.81
N GLY A 63 -3.82 -1.55 -16.29
CA GLY A 63 -5.09 -0.86 -16.10
C GLY A 63 -6.28 -1.63 -16.70
N ARG A 64 -6.11 -2.23 -17.89
CA ARG A 64 -7.14 -3.08 -18.51
C ARG A 64 -7.35 -4.40 -17.74
N PHE A 65 -6.26 -5.02 -17.29
CA PHE A 65 -6.30 -6.22 -16.48
C PHE A 65 -7.08 -5.98 -15.18
N GLU A 66 -6.72 -4.95 -14.40
CA GLU A 66 -7.42 -4.63 -13.15
C GLU A 66 -8.88 -4.21 -13.39
N SER A 67 -9.17 -3.48 -14.47
CA SER A 67 -10.55 -3.16 -14.86
C SER A 67 -11.39 -4.43 -15.03
N GLU A 68 -10.90 -5.39 -15.81
CA GLU A 68 -11.64 -6.63 -16.04
C GLU A 68 -11.70 -7.50 -14.78
N ARG A 69 -10.62 -7.57 -13.99
CA ARG A 69 -10.60 -8.31 -12.73
C ARG A 69 -11.70 -7.84 -11.78
N ILE A 70 -11.90 -6.53 -11.66
CA ILE A 70 -12.99 -5.96 -10.86
C ILE A 70 -14.37 -6.35 -11.40
N ARG A 71 -14.59 -6.31 -12.71
CA ARG A 71 -15.87 -6.75 -13.31
C ARG A 71 -16.16 -8.22 -13.02
N GLN A 72 -15.15 -9.07 -13.15
CA GLN A 72 -15.27 -10.51 -12.89
C GLN A 72 -15.55 -10.79 -11.41
N LEU A 73 -14.89 -10.11 -10.47
CA LEU A 73 -15.20 -10.22 -9.04
C LEU A 73 -16.65 -9.80 -8.74
N ALA A 74 -17.10 -8.69 -9.32
CA ALA A 74 -18.46 -8.19 -9.11
C ALA A 74 -19.54 -9.17 -9.60
N MET A 75 -19.30 -9.92 -10.69
CA MET A 75 -20.20 -10.99 -11.15
C MET A 75 -20.43 -12.10 -10.11
N HIS A 76 -19.53 -12.23 -9.13
CA HIS A 76 -19.60 -13.20 -8.05
C HIS A 76 -19.96 -12.57 -6.70
N ASN A 77 -20.41 -11.32 -6.67
CA ASN A 77 -20.68 -10.54 -5.44
C ASN A 77 -19.44 -10.41 -4.54
N LEU A 78 -18.25 -10.30 -5.14
CA LEU A 78 -16.98 -10.04 -4.45
C LEU A 78 -16.52 -8.62 -4.80
N ASN A 79 -15.84 -7.96 -3.85
CA ASN A 79 -15.19 -6.67 -4.12
C ASN A 79 -13.70 -6.86 -4.35
N GLY A 80 -13.09 -5.96 -5.11
CA GLY A 80 -11.66 -6.00 -5.39
C GLY A 80 -10.92 -4.73 -4.97
N ALA A 81 -9.63 -4.92 -4.69
CA ALA A 81 -8.65 -3.89 -4.39
C ALA A 81 -7.64 -3.85 -5.54
N ILE A 82 -7.58 -2.73 -6.28
CA ILE A 82 -6.73 -2.57 -7.47
C ILE A 82 -5.40 -1.88 -7.15
N GLY A 83 -4.41 -2.01 -8.03
CA GLY A 83 -3.12 -1.34 -7.89
C GLY A 83 -2.09 -2.23 -7.23
N GLY A 84 -2.17 -2.40 -5.90
CA GLY A 84 -1.21 -3.19 -5.12
C GLY A 84 0.23 -2.69 -5.25
N PHE A 85 0.42 -1.43 -5.65
CA PHE A 85 1.70 -0.91 -6.13
C PHE A 85 2.80 -0.95 -5.07
N ALA A 86 4.02 -1.22 -5.53
CA ALA A 86 5.20 -1.18 -4.68
C ALA A 86 5.48 0.24 -4.17
N THR A 87 6.27 0.35 -3.10
CA THR A 87 6.67 1.67 -2.59
C THR A 87 7.46 2.47 -3.62
N GLY A 88 7.03 3.71 -3.84
CA GLY A 88 7.72 4.66 -4.72
C GLY A 88 7.26 4.62 -6.18
N VAL A 89 6.34 3.72 -6.54
CA VAL A 89 5.76 3.59 -7.89
C VAL A 89 4.23 3.58 -7.80
N PRO A 90 3.51 3.83 -8.89
CA PRO A 90 3.99 4.29 -10.20
C PRO A 90 4.42 5.76 -10.21
N GLU A 91 5.04 6.18 -11.31
CA GLU A 91 5.21 7.61 -11.62
C GLU A 91 3.86 8.24 -12.05
N LEU A 92 3.78 9.58 -12.05
CA LEU A 92 2.51 10.27 -12.32
C LEU A 92 1.97 10.02 -13.73
N ASP A 93 2.84 10.04 -14.74
CA ASP A 93 2.51 9.78 -16.14
C ASP A 93 2.04 8.35 -16.36
N GLU A 94 2.63 7.39 -15.65
CA GLU A 94 2.14 6.02 -15.57
C GLU A 94 0.76 5.97 -14.92
N PHE A 95 0.55 6.63 -13.78
CA PHE A 95 -0.74 6.61 -13.09
C PHE A 95 -1.91 7.13 -13.96
N TYR A 96 -1.66 8.09 -14.86
CA TYR A 96 -2.67 8.52 -15.84
C TYR A 96 -3.15 7.38 -16.75
N LEU A 97 -2.27 6.45 -17.13
CA LEU A 97 -2.62 5.26 -17.91
C LEU A 97 -3.43 4.24 -17.11
N PHE A 98 -3.40 4.33 -15.78
CA PHE A 98 -4.16 3.48 -14.86
C PHE A 98 -5.58 3.99 -14.56
N LEU A 99 -5.94 5.21 -14.98
CA LEU A 99 -7.27 5.79 -14.72
C LEU A 99 -8.46 4.94 -15.21
N PRO A 100 -8.39 4.16 -16.30
CA PRO A 100 -9.48 3.24 -16.65
C PRO A 100 -9.81 2.20 -15.56
N ALA A 101 -8.80 1.74 -14.82
CA ALA A 101 -8.99 0.85 -13.67
C ALA A 101 -9.66 1.57 -12.51
N ILE A 102 -9.27 2.82 -12.24
CA ILE A 102 -9.92 3.67 -11.23
C ILE A 102 -11.40 3.89 -11.58
N ASP A 103 -11.71 4.23 -12.84
CA ASP A 103 -13.09 4.42 -13.30
C ASP A 103 -13.91 3.15 -13.12
N THR A 104 -13.34 1.99 -13.46
CA THR A 104 -14.02 0.71 -13.27
C THR A 104 -14.20 0.39 -11.78
N ALA A 105 -13.18 0.61 -10.94
CA ALA A 105 -13.32 0.43 -9.49
C ALA A 105 -14.39 1.34 -8.90
N LEU A 106 -14.50 2.59 -9.35
CA LEU A 106 -15.56 3.51 -8.92
C LEU A 106 -16.96 2.98 -9.25
N GLN A 107 -17.15 2.39 -10.44
CA GLN A 107 -18.42 1.83 -10.88
C GLN A 107 -18.84 0.58 -10.07
N TYR A 108 -17.87 -0.22 -9.63
CA TYR A 108 -18.11 -1.52 -8.98
C TYR A 108 -17.81 -1.52 -7.47
N GLY A 109 -17.53 -0.36 -6.87
CA GLY A 109 -17.26 -0.24 -5.44
C GLY A 109 -15.92 -0.84 -5.00
N GLY A 110 -14.91 -0.83 -5.87
CA GLY A 110 -13.54 -1.22 -5.55
C GLY A 110 -12.75 -0.14 -4.79
N ILE A 111 -11.58 -0.52 -4.31
CA ILE A 111 -10.63 0.38 -3.61
C ILE A 111 -9.27 0.39 -4.31
N LEU A 112 -8.47 1.43 -4.10
CA LEU A 112 -7.06 1.44 -4.45
C LEU A 112 -6.23 0.88 -3.28
N THR A 113 -5.18 0.12 -3.61
CA THR A 113 -4.15 -0.27 -2.65
C THR A 113 -2.74 0.01 -3.16
N LEU A 114 -1.83 0.23 -2.22
CA LEU A 114 -0.40 0.44 -2.45
C LEU A 114 0.37 0.22 -1.16
N HIS A 115 1.68 0.10 -1.29
CA HIS A 115 2.61 -0.01 -0.17
C HIS A 115 3.34 1.30 0.05
N GLU A 116 3.57 1.67 1.31
CA GLU A 116 4.43 2.81 1.65
C GLU A 116 5.48 2.42 2.70
N TYR A 117 6.73 2.40 2.29
CA TYR A 117 7.89 2.21 3.16
C TYR A 117 8.78 3.45 3.23
N GLY A 118 9.50 3.61 4.34
CA GLY A 118 10.56 4.62 4.49
C GLY A 118 11.74 4.06 5.27
N ALA A 119 12.94 4.58 5.04
CA ALA A 119 14.13 4.22 5.83
C ALA A 119 15.21 5.31 5.72
N PRO A 120 16.05 5.52 6.76
CA PRO A 120 16.02 4.82 8.05
C PRO A 120 14.82 5.26 8.89
N GLU A 121 14.17 6.39 8.58
CA GLU A 121 12.98 6.90 9.26
C GLU A 121 11.79 6.90 8.29
N LEU A 122 10.56 6.82 8.81
CA LEU A 122 9.36 6.98 7.97
C LEU A 122 9.28 8.37 7.32
N THR A 123 9.89 9.38 7.93
CA THR A 123 9.94 10.76 7.43
C THR A 123 10.91 10.95 6.26
N TYR A 124 11.71 9.94 5.90
CA TYR A 124 12.65 10.05 4.80
C TYR A 124 11.92 10.39 3.49
N LEU A 125 12.39 11.43 2.80
CA LEU A 125 11.80 12.02 1.58
C LEU A 125 10.39 12.60 1.74
N TYR A 126 9.88 12.79 2.97
CA TYR A 126 8.70 13.61 3.21
C TYR A 126 9.00 15.07 2.85
N GLY A 127 8.11 15.71 2.08
CA GLY A 127 8.31 17.05 1.53
C GLY A 127 9.21 17.10 0.28
N SER A 128 9.80 15.97 -0.12
CA SER A 128 10.59 15.90 -1.36
C SER A 128 9.67 15.77 -2.58
N PRO A 129 9.98 16.47 -3.69
CA PRO A 129 9.16 16.39 -4.90
C PRO A 129 9.35 15.06 -5.64
N LEU A 130 8.38 14.73 -6.48
CA LEU A 130 8.60 13.76 -7.56
C LEU A 130 9.44 14.37 -8.68
N PRO A 131 10.12 13.56 -9.52
CA PRO A 131 10.84 14.07 -10.67
C PRO A 131 9.97 15.00 -11.53
N GLY A 132 10.44 16.23 -11.75
CA GLY A 132 9.74 17.22 -12.57
C GLY A 132 8.56 17.93 -11.89
N GLN A 133 8.27 17.64 -10.62
CA GLN A 133 7.15 18.25 -9.88
C GLN A 133 7.62 19.27 -8.84
N PRO A 134 6.77 20.24 -8.44
CA PRO A 134 7.09 21.16 -7.34
C PRO A 134 7.13 20.42 -6.00
N ALA A 135 7.88 20.93 -5.01
CA ALA A 135 7.82 20.37 -3.65
C ALA A 135 6.54 20.82 -2.94
N TYR A 136 5.92 19.92 -2.18
CA TYR A 136 4.75 20.21 -1.35
C TYR A 136 5.02 19.80 0.11
N PRO A 137 4.54 20.57 1.10
CA PRO A 137 4.80 20.28 2.52
C PRO A 137 3.96 19.14 3.09
N ASP A 138 2.95 18.67 2.35
CA ASP A 138 1.97 17.68 2.76
C ASP A 138 2.24 16.29 2.16
N ARG A 139 3.23 16.09 1.30
CA ARG A 139 3.47 14.81 0.63
C ARG A 139 4.94 14.59 0.33
N GLY A 140 5.32 13.34 0.14
CA GLY A 140 6.69 12.96 -0.16
C GLY A 140 6.79 12.08 -1.40
N ALA A 141 8.02 11.67 -1.70
CA ALA A 141 8.30 10.70 -2.75
C ALA A 141 8.03 9.25 -2.31
N LEU A 142 7.95 9.00 -1.00
CA LEU A 142 7.73 7.68 -0.38
C LEU A 142 6.47 7.66 0.49
N LYS A 143 6.47 8.42 1.60
CA LYS A 143 5.30 8.56 2.49
C LYS A 143 4.34 9.63 2.01
N PHE A 144 3.05 9.33 2.15
CA PHE A 144 1.95 10.13 1.62
C PHE A 144 2.05 10.36 0.11
N ARG A 145 2.74 9.47 -0.61
CA ARG A 145 2.95 9.60 -2.05
C ARG A 145 1.61 9.55 -2.78
N TYR A 146 0.65 8.80 -2.26
CA TYR A 146 -0.70 8.74 -2.81
C TYR A 146 -1.36 10.13 -2.96
N ARG A 147 -1.00 11.14 -2.16
CA ARG A 147 -1.55 12.49 -2.28
C ARG A 147 -1.28 13.10 -3.65
N TRP A 148 -0.18 12.73 -4.32
CA TRP A 148 0.04 13.09 -5.73
C TRP A 148 -1.06 12.58 -6.66
N PHE A 149 -1.49 11.34 -6.48
CA PHE A 149 -2.57 10.76 -7.28
C PHE A 149 -3.93 11.37 -6.91
N TYR A 150 -4.20 11.49 -5.60
CA TYR A 150 -5.49 11.95 -5.13
C TYR A 150 -5.72 13.44 -5.38
N GLU A 151 -4.81 14.29 -4.95
CA GLU A 151 -4.99 15.74 -4.99
C GLU A 151 -4.86 16.30 -6.42
N ASP A 152 -3.94 15.75 -7.21
CA ASP A 152 -3.61 16.34 -8.51
C ASP A 152 -4.40 15.70 -9.66
N ILE A 153 -4.96 14.49 -9.46
CA ILE A 153 -5.63 13.72 -10.52
C ILE A 153 -7.05 13.31 -10.11
N LEU A 154 -7.21 12.49 -9.06
CA LEU A 154 -8.49 11.84 -8.77
C LEU A 154 -9.56 12.79 -8.23
N ILE A 155 -9.22 13.66 -7.29
CA ILE A 155 -10.15 14.64 -6.70
C ILE A 155 -10.61 15.64 -7.77
N PRO A 156 -9.73 16.29 -8.57
CA PRO A 156 -10.15 17.19 -9.64
C PRO A 156 -11.00 16.50 -10.72
N ALA A 157 -10.76 15.22 -10.99
CA ALA A 157 -11.51 14.42 -11.95
C ALA A 157 -12.82 13.82 -11.40
N ASN A 158 -13.13 14.02 -10.10
CA ASN A 158 -14.25 13.37 -9.41
C ASN A 158 -14.20 11.83 -9.50
N MET A 159 -12.99 11.27 -9.39
CA MET A 159 -12.68 9.83 -9.47
C MET A 159 -12.16 9.27 -8.13
N THR A 160 -12.49 9.92 -7.01
CA THR A 160 -12.03 9.49 -5.69
C THR A 160 -12.64 8.15 -5.30
N ILE A 161 -11.79 7.12 -5.14
CA ILE A 161 -12.13 5.82 -4.55
C ILE A 161 -11.40 5.65 -3.20
N PRO A 162 -11.88 4.80 -2.28
CA PRO A 162 -11.18 4.57 -1.02
C PRO A 162 -9.77 3.99 -1.23
N LEU A 163 -8.84 4.33 -0.35
CA LEU A 163 -7.45 3.90 -0.35
C LEU A 163 -7.14 3.09 0.91
N ALA A 164 -6.54 1.90 0.76
CA ALA A 164 -5.86 1.23 1.85
C ALA A 164 -4.36 1.10 1.57
N ILE A 165 -3.52 1.47 2.54
CA ILE A 165 -2.09 1.21 2.45
C ILE A 165 -1.84 -0.21 3.00
N THR A 166 -1.83 -1.20 2.11
CA THR A 166 -1.86 -2.63 2.50
C THR A 166 -0.55 -3.14 3.06
N GLU A 167 0.55 -2.41 2.87
CA GLU A 167 1.78 -2.57 3.64
C GLU A 167 2.41 -1.21 3.95
N ALA A 168 2.71 -0.97 5.23
CA ALA A 168 3.38 0.23 5.69
C ALA A 168 4.41 -0.08 6.77
N GLY A 169 5.55 0.58 6.71
CA GLY A 169 6.56 0.45 7.76
C GLY A 169 7.92 0.93 7.33
N VAL A 170 8.95 0.31 7.90
CA VAL A 170 10.34 0.61 7.60
C VAL A 170 10.94 -0.50 6.76
N ASP A 171 11.49 -0.13 5.61
CA ASP A 171 12.23 -1.06 4.77
C ASP A 171 13.58 -0.48 4.32
N GLY A 172 14.63 -1.03 4.91
CA GLY A 172 16.00 -0.61 4.73
C GLY A 172 16.62 -1.02 3.40
N ILE A 173 15.92 -1.81 2.56
CA ILE A 173 16.36 -2.10 1.19
C ILE A 173 16.18 -0.88 0.26
N ILE A 174 15.44 0.15 0.68
CA ILE A 174 15.31 1.41 -0.05
C ILE A 174 16.71 1.97 -0.33
N GLY A 175 17.03 2.12 -1.62
CA GLY A 175 18.33 2.58 -2.09
C GLY A 175 18.56 4.07 -1.82
N GLY A 176 19.83 4.46 -1.68
CA GLY A 176 20.23 5.88 -1.55
C GLY A 176 19.84 6.55 -0.23
N ARG A 177 19.30 5.81 0.73
CA ARG A 177 18.90 6.33 2.04
C ARG A 177 20.10 6.68 2.94
N PRO A 178 19.94 7.63 3.89
CA PRO A 178 20.94 7.91 4.91
C PRO A 178 20.90 6.86 6.05
N GLY A 179 21.71 7.11 7.09
CA GLY A 179 21.70 6.32 8.31
C GLY A 179 22.45 4.98 8.21
N PRO A 180 22.35 4.14 9.26
CA PRO A 180 23.10 2.88 9.33
C PRO A 180 22.55 1.80 8.40
N ASP A 181 23.33 0.74 8.19
CA ASP A 181 22.83 -0.48 7.55
C ASP A 181 21.74 -1.14 8.40
N GLY A 182 20.73 -1.70 7.73
CA GLY A 182 19.57 -2.29 8.37
C GLY A 182 18.52 -2.67 7.34
N LYS A 183 17.64 -3.59 7.72
CA LYS A 183 16.51 -4.05 6.91
C LYS A 183 15.19 -3.61 7.53
N GLY A 184 14.72 -4.27 8.58
CA GLY A 184 13.47 -3.93 9.22
C GLY A 184 13.63 -2.96 10.39
N TRP A 185 12.52 -2.54 10.98
CA TRP A 185 12.47 -1.55 12.05
C TRP A 185 13.40 -1.87 13.24
N ARG A 186 13.60 -3.16 13.55
CA ARG A 186 14.44 -3.59 14.67
C ARG A 186 15.91 -3.19 14.50
N ASP A 187 16.37 -3.08 13.26
CA ASP A 187 17.77 -2.78 12.94
C ASP A 187 18.09 -1.29 13.16
N PHE A 188 17.08 -0.41 13.12
CA PHE A 188 17.25 1.05 13.24
C PHE A 188 16.99 1.60 14.64
N GLY A 189 16.56 0.75 15.59
CA GLY A 189 16.12 1.19 16.92
C GLY A 189 17.13 2.07 17.68
N SER A 190 18.40 1.66 17.73
CA SER A 190 19.46 2.44 18.39
C SER A 190 19.69 3.80 17.71
N TYR A 191 19.59 3.85 16.39
CA TYR A 191 19.71 5.10 15.63
C TYR A 191 18.56 6.05 15.96
N TRP A 192 17.32 5.54 15.99
CA TRP A 192 16.16 6.37 16.30
C TRP A 192 16.15 6.93 17.72
N VAL A 193 16.62 6.16 18.69
CA VAL A 193 16.79 6.66 20.07
C VAL A 193 17.79 7.83 20.09
N GLN A 194 18.89 7.74 19.33
CA GLN A 194 19.86 8.84 19.21
C GLN A 194 19.29 10.07 18.48
N GLN A 195 18.40 9.86 17.51
CA GLN A 195 17.68 10.95 16.82
C GLN A 195 16.56 11.55 17.67
N GLY A 196 16.24 10.98 18.85
CA GLY A 196 15.24 11.50 19.77
C GLY A 196 13.80 11.11 19.43
N TRP A 197 13.59 10.07 18.61
CA TRP A 197 12.25 9.55 18.33
C TRP A 197 11.58 8.91 19.55
N GLY A 198 12.36 8.47 20.54
CA GLY A 198 11.86 7.86 21.77
C GLY A 198 12.99 7.40 22.67
N GLU A 199 12.67 7.01 23.91
CA GLU A 199 13.64 6.52 24.89
C GLU A 199 14.08 5.07 24.62
N THR A 200 13.25 4.32 23.89
CA THR A 200 13.51 2.92 23.50
C THR A 200 13.23 2.73 22.02
N ALA A 201 13.80 1.66 21.43
CA ALA A 201 13.55 1.30 20.03
C ALA A 201 12.05 1.09 19.74
N THR A 202 11.33 0.39 20.61
CA THR A 202 9.88 0.16 20.47
C THR A 202 9.12 1.47 20.51
N GLN A 203 9.39 2.34 21.49
CA GLN A 203 8.71 3.64 21.58
C GLN A 203 9.02 4.52 20.36
N ALA A 204 10.28 4.52 19.90
CA ALA A 204 10.68 5.26 18.71
C ALA A 204 9.96 4.79 17.45
N PHE A 205 9.75 3.47 17.28
CA PHE A 205 9.00 2.95 16.16
C PHE A 205 7.51 3.30 16.25
N VAL A 206 6.89 3.15 17.44
CA VAL A 206 5.50 3.53 17.68
C VAL A 206 5.29 5.03 17.42
N ASN A 207 6.22 5.90 17.83
CA ASN A 207 6.12 7.34 17.58
C ASN A 207 6.21 7.70 16.10
N GLN A 208 7.03 6.99 15.31
CA GLN A 208 7.04 7.16 13.85
C GLN A 208 5.73 6.71 13.22
N LEU A 209 5.18 5.55 13.64
CA LEU A 209 3.87 5.10 13.18
C LEU A 209 2.75 6.06 13.59
N ALA A 210 2.85 6.68 14.77
CA ALA A 210 1.90 7.69 15.23
C ALA A 210 1.94 8.95 14.35
N TRP A 211 3.13 9.41 13.95
CA TRP A 211 3.27 10.48 12.96
C TRP A 211 2.59 10.13 11.63
N TYR A 212 2.78 8.90 11.16
CA TYR A 212 2.16 8.44 9.92
C TYR A 212 0.63 8.34 10.04
N ASP A 213 0.12 7.75 11.13
CA ASP A 213 -1.32 7.65 11.44
C ASP A 213 -1.99 9.04 11.52
N VAL A 214 -1.37 10.02 12.20
CA VAL A 214 -1.86 11.40 12.25
C VAL A 214 -1.94 12.03 10.87
N GLY A 215 -0.99 11.72 9.97
CA GLY A 215 -1.02 12.21 8.60
C GLY A 215 -2.15 11.59 7.80
N VAL A 216 -2.25 10.25 7.75
CA VAL A 216 -3.22 9.57 6.89
C VAL A 216 -4.67 9.81 7.34
N ARG A 217 -4.90 10.05 8.64
CA ARG A 217 -6.23 10.42 9.17
C ARG A 217 -6.76 11.75 8.69
N GLN A 218 -5.91 12.61 8.13
CA GLN A 218 -6.34 13.87 7.53
C GLN A 218 -7.04 13.66 6.19
N ASP A 219 -6.85 12.48 5.59
CA ASP A 219 -7.31 12.17 4.25
C ASP A 219 -8.55 11.28 4.31
N GLY A 220 -9.73 11.87 4.12
CA GLY A 220 -11.02 11.18 4.29
C GLY A 220 -11.25 9.99 3.34
N TYR A 221 -10.40 9.82 2.32
CA TYR A 221 -10.41 8.68 1.42
C TYR A 221 -9.50 7.53 1.88
N VAL A 222 -8.64 7.71 2.88
CA VAL A 222 -7.81 6.63 3.43
C VAL A 222 -8.61 5.85 4.49
N ILE A 223 -8.82 4.56 4.25
CA ILE A 223 -9.61 3.68 5.14
C ILE A 223 -8.75 2.94 6.17
N GLY A 224 -7.43 2.96 6.02
CA GLY A 224 -6.48 2.40 6.98
C GLY A 224 -5.14 2.00 6.36
N PHE A 225 -4.25 1.49 7.20
CA PHE A 225 -2.98 0.90 6.78
C PHE A 225 -2.62 -0.34 7.62
N THR A 226 -1.83 -1.23 7.05
CA THR A 226 -1.32 -2.43 7.73
C THR A 226 0.16 -2.28 8.04
N VAL A 227 0.57 -2.47 9.31
CA VAL A 227 1.99 -2.44 9.67
C VAL A 227 2.67 -3.74 9.24
N PHE A 228 3.67 -3.64 8.37
CA PHE A 228 4.47 -4.79 7.95
C PHE A 228 5.55 -5.10 9.00
N THR A 229 5.61 -6.31 9.59
CA THR A 229 4.67 -7.42 9.41
C THR A 229 4.43 -8.18 10.71
N ALA A 230 3.22 -8.73 10.91
CA ALA A 230 2.92 -9.61 12.02
C ALA A 230 3.13 -11.07 11.59
N GLY A 231 3.99 -11.81 12.30
CA GLY A 231 4.33 -13.20 11.98
C GLY A 231 5.56 -13.34 11.10
N GLY A 232 6.43 -12.32 11.07
CA GLY A 232 7.66 -12.36 10.27
C GLY A 232 8.61 -13.46 10.75
N ILE A 233 9.00 -14.35 9.83
CA ILE A 233 9.97 -15.43 10.04
C ILE A 233 11.10 -15.35 9.00
N GLY A 234 12.26 -15.93 9.32
CA GLY A 234 13.40 -15.98 8.40
C GLY A 234 13.87 -14.58 8.00
N GLN A 235 13.83 -14.29 6.70
CA GLN A 235 14.26 -12.99 6.15
C GLN A 235 13.44 -11.80 6.65
N TRP A 236 12.22 -12.04 7.16
CA TRP A 236 11.33 -11.02 7.71
C TRP A 236 11.52 -10.79 9.21
N GLY A 237 12.49 -11.45 9.85
CA GLY A 237 12.66 -11.40 11.31
C GLY A 237 12.95 -10.01 11.88
N SER A 238 13.63 -9.13 11.13
CA SER A 238 13.86 -7.74 11.57
C SER A 238 12.67 -6.81 11.33
N TYR A 239 11.68 -7.24 10.55
CA TYR A 239 10.43 -6.52 10.27
C TYR A 239 9.30 -6.90 11.23
N ASP A 240 9.41 -8.07 11.87
CA ASP A 240 8.34 -8.66 12.67
C ASP A 240 7.88 -7.72 13.82
N VAL A 241 6.58 -7.46 13.90
CA VAL A 241 5.95 -6.64 14.94
C VAL A 241 5.32 -7.46 16.06
N ASN A 242 5.35 -8.80 15.99
CA ASN A 242 4.75 -9.66 17.01
C ASN A 242 5.15 -9.30 18.45
N PRO A 243 6.42 -9.01 18.77
CA PRO A 243 6.83 -8.67 20.13
C PRO A 243 6.30 -7.32 20.63
N ILE A 244 5.79 -6.45 19.74
CA ILE A 244 5.32 -5.11 20.07
C ILE A 244 3.82 -4.92 19.81
N LEU A 245 3.07 -6.00 19.54
CA LEU A 245 1.62 -5.95 19.37
C LEU A 245 0.88 -5.32 20.56
N PRO A 246 1.29 -5.54 21.85
CA PRO A 246 0.66 -4.85 22.97
C PRO A 246 0.80 -3.32 22.90
N GLU A 247 1.97 -2.81 22.51
CA GLU A 247 2.24 -1.38 22.37
C GLU A 247 1.47 -0.78 21.19
N LEU A 248 1.42 -1.47 20.05
CA LEU A 248 0.60 -1.07 18.90
C LEU A 248 -0.89 -1.05 19.26
N THR A 249 -1.36 -2.07 20.00
CA THR A 249 -2.75 -2.12 20.50
C THR A 249 -3.03 -0.96 21.44
N GLY A 250 -2.11 -0.68 22.37
CA GLY A 250 -2.20 0.44 23.31
C GLY A 250 -2.31 1.78 22.58
N TYR A 251 -1.50 1.98 21.54
CA TYR A 251 -1.60 3.16 20.68
C TYR A 251 -2.97 3.28 20.02
N VAL A 252 -3.43 2.25 19.29
CA VAL A 252 -4.69 2.27 18.52
C VAL A 252 -5.90 2.49 19.42
N VAL A 253 -5.96 1.83 20.58
CA VAL A 253 -7.05 2.02 21.56
C VAL A 253 -7.03 3.45 22.13
N GLY A 254 -5.85 4.04 22.30
CA GLY A 254 -5.69 5.42 22.77
C GLY A 254 -6.09 6.50 21.77
N GLN A 255 -6.35 6.15 20.50
CA GLN A 255 -6.76 7.09 19.45
C GLN A 255 -8.28 7.09 19.19
N GLN A 256 -9.08 6.40 20.01
CA GLN A 256 -10.54 6.33 19.89
C GLN A 256 -11.27 7.51 20.54
#